data_AF-A0A6I1HKH0-F1
#
_entry.id   AF-A0A6I1HKH0-F1
#
_cell.length_a   1.000
_cell.length_b   1.000
_cell.length_c   1.000
_cell.angle_alpha   90.00
_cell.angle_beta   90.00
_cell.angle_gamma   90.00
#
_symmetry.space_group_name_H-M   'P 1'
#
loop_
_entity.id
_entity.type
_entity.pdbx_description
1 polymer ?
#
loop_
_entity_poly.entity_id
_entity_poly.type
_entity_poly.pdbx_seq_one_letter_code
_entity_poly.pdbx_strand_id
1 'polypeptide(L)'
;MQMTPLILTFVSHFGEMGSRWGFNRTVGQVYALLFVAEHPLHADEIAEHLSFSRSNVSIGLKELQGWGLIRQSRIPGDRREYFSSLGDVWQIFRVVAAERRRREVAPTLTVLRESLLAPATEPVDQYAQERMREMYELVDLANTWFDDLQRLSPESMAQLMKMGAKVQKLLNAKDRLFGVSNSSD
;
A
#
# COMPACT_ATOMS: atom_id res chain seq x y z
N MET A 1 0.49 24.06 14.69
CA MET A 1 1.61 24.22 13.72
C MET A 1 1.25 25.29 12.69
N GLN A 2 2.22 26.02 12.11
CA GLN A 2 1.92 26.95 11.01
C GLN A 2 1.76 26.18 9.68
N MET A 3 0.63 26.38 8.98
CA MET A 3 0.39 25.80 7.66
C MET A 3 1.13 26.60 6.58
N THR A 4 2.43 26.37 6.44
CA THR A 4 3.25 27.01 5.41
C THR A 4 2.84 26.56 3.99
N PRO A 5 3.19 27.33 2.93
CA PRO A 5 2.91 26.92 1.55
C PRO A 5 3.47 25.54 1.20
N LEU A 6 4.63 25.17 1.76
CA LEU A 6 5.23 23.84 1.59
C LEU A 6 4.31 22.74 2.14
N ILE A 7 3.82 22.90 3.37
CA ILE A 7 2.97 21.91 4.04
C ILE A 7 1.62 21.81 3.35
N LEU A 8 1.01 22.94 2.98
CA LEU A 8 -0.25 22.96 2.25
C LEU A 8 -0.14 22.23 0.90
N THR A 9 0.95 22.47 0.17
CA THR A 9 1.21 21.80 -1.11
C THR A 9 1.36 20.30 -0.92
N PHE A 10 2.16 19.88 0.07
CA PHE A 10 2.33 18.47 0.40
C PHE A 10 1.02 17.79 0.78
N VAL A 11 0.26 18.37 1.72
CA VAL A 11 -1.02 17.82 2.20
C VAL A 11 -2.01 17.70 1.05
N SER A 12 -2.18 18.74 0.24
CA SER A 12 -3.08 18.70 -0.91
C SER A 12 -2.70 17.62 -1.90
N HIS A 13 -1.42 17.57 -2.30
CA HIS A 13 -0.95 16.61 -3.29
C HIS A 13 -1.03 15.16 -2.78
N PHE A 14 -0.70 14.93 -1.51
CA PHE A 14 -0.80 13.61 -0.90
C PHE A 14 -2.26 13.12 -0.85
N GLY A 15 -3.21 14.01 -0.55
CA GLY A 15 -4.64 13.71 -0.63
C GLY A 15 -5.07 13.26 -2.03
N GLU A 16 -4.65 13.99 -3.07
CA GLU A 16 -4.96 13.66 -4.47
C GLU A 16 -4.32 12.33 -4.90
N MET A 17 -3.07 12.11 -4.52
CA MET A 17 -2.39 10.84 -4.72
C MET A 17 -3.17 9.69 -4.05
N GLY A 18 -3.58 9.87 -2.79
CA GLY A 18 -4.36 8.87 -2.06
C GLY A 18 -5.65 8.48 -2.78
N SER A 19 -6.38 9.44 -3.34
CA SER A 19 -7.58 9.18 -4.15
C SER A 19 -7.33 8.32 -5.38
N ARG A 20 -6.21 8.52 -6.07
CA ARG A 20 -5.84 7.66 -7.22
C ARG A 20 -5.50 6.23 -6.82
N TRP A 21 -5.17 6.01 -5.54
CA TRP A 21 -4.85 4.71 -4.96
C TRP A 21 -6.02 4.08 -4.19
N GLY A 22 -7.21 4.68 -4.29
CA GLY A 22 -8.45 4.17 -3.69
C GLY A 22 -8.71 4.60 -2.25
N PHE A 23 -7.97 5.59 -1.73
CA PHE A 23 -8.24 6.20 -0.42
C PHE A 23 -9.11 7.45 -0.55
N ASN A 24 -9.94 7.76 0.44
CA ASN A 24 -10.65 9.04 0.45
C ASN A 24 -9.64 10.21 0.50
N ARG A 25 -9.84 11.27 -0.30
CA ARG A 25 -8.96 12.46 -0.34
C ARG A 25 -8.73 13.03 1.06
N THR A 26 -9.80 13.16 1.84
CA THR A 26 -9.79 13.70 3.21
C THR A 26 -8.91 12.85 4.12
N VAL A 27 -9.04 11.53 4.05
CA VAL A 27 -8.22 10.57 4.81
C VAL A 27 -6.75 10.76 4.48
N GLY A 28 -6.42 10.90 3.19
CA GLY A 28 -5.06 11.20 2.73
C GLY A 28 -4.54 12.54 3.29
N GLN A 29 -5.36 13.58 3.31
CA GLN A 29 -4.96 14.90 3.83
C GLN A 29 -4.76 14.89 5.36
N VAL A 30 -5.64 14.21 6.11
CA VAL A 30 -5.48 14.01 7.55
C VAL A 30 -4.18 13.27 7.84
N TYR A 31 -3.91 12.19 7.11
CA TYR A 31 -2.67 11.44 7.26
C TYR A 31 -1.44 12.28 6.93
N ALA A 32 -1.46 13.01 5.81
CA ALA A 32 -0.35 13.86 5.40
C ALA A 32 -0.03 14.93 6.43
N LEU A 33 -1.05 15.54 7.06
CA LEU A 33 -0.85 16.48 8.16
C LEU A 33 -0.16 15.79 9.34
N LEU A 34 -0.67 14.64 9.79
CA LEU A 34 -0.08 13.87 10.88
C LEU A 34 1.34 13.36 10.58
N PHE A 35 1.68 13.18 9.30
CA PHE A 35 3.00 12.76 8.84
C PHE A 35 4.06 13.85 9.01
N VAL A 36 3.68 15.12 8.81
CA VAL A 36 4.59 16.27 8.92
C VAL A 36 4.46 17.04 10.24
N ALA A 37 3.52 16.67 11.09
CA ALA A 37 3.33 17.27 12.40
C ALA A 37 4.47 16.87 13.34
N GLU A 38 5.11 17.85 13.97
CA GLU A 38 6.20 17.61 14.93
C GLU A 38 5.70 16.96 16.23
N HIS A 39 4.43 17.14 16.57
CA HIS A 39 3.82 16.70 17.83
C HIS A 39 2.48 16.00 17.50
N PRO A 40 2.03 15.04 18.33
CA PRO A 40 0.70 14.47 18.19
C PRO A 40 -0.38 15.56 18.19
N LEU A 41 -1.35 15.44 17.29
CA LEU A 41 -2.45 16.41 17.16
C LEU A 41 -3.74 15.80 17.69
N HIS A 42 -4.54 16.59 18.42
CA HIS A 42 -5.93 16.22 18.66
C HIS A 42 -6.80 16.65 17.49
N ALA A 43 -7.99 16.07 17.42
CA ALA A 43 -8.75 16.13 16.19
C ALA A 43 -9.51 17.45 15.94
N ASP A 44 -9.52 18.38 16.90
CA ASP A 44 -9.92 19.77 16.64
C ASP A 44 -8.78 20.57 15.97
N GLU A 45 -7.52 20.34 16.36
CA GLU A 45 -6.36 20.95 15.67
C GLU A 45 -6.28 20.50 14.21
N ILE A 46 -6.54 19.21 13.96
CA ILE A 46 -6.59 18.67 12.60
C ILE A 46 -7.72 19.34 11.80
N ALA A 47 -8.89 19.51 12.41
CA ALA A 47 -10.04 20.16 11.78
C ALA A 47 -9.72 21.62 11.42
N GLU A 48 -9.09 22.35 12.33
CA GLU A 48 -8.65 23.72 12.12
C GLU A 48 -7.59 23.82 11.02
N HIS A 49 -6.52 23.02 11.09
CA HIS A 49 -5.42 23.06 10.13
C HIS A 49 -5.84 22.71 8.70
N LEU A 50 -6.83 21.82 8.55
CA LEU A 50 -7.32 21.38 7.23
C LEU A 50 -8.60 22.10 6.79
N SER A 51 -9.15 22.99 7.60
CA SER A 51 -10.47 23.60 7.39
C SER A 51 -11.57 22.56 7.15
N PHE A 52 -11.53 21.46 7.90
CA PHE A 52 -12.50 20.36 7.82
C PHE A 52 -13.48 20.38 8.99
N SER A 53 -14.65 19.78 8.79
CA SER A 53 -15.57 19.55 9.90
C SER A 53 -15.00 18.52 10.87
N ARG A 54 -15.36 18.65 12.15
CA ARG A 54 -14.94 17.69 13.18
C ARG A 54 -15.38 16.26 12.89
N SER A 55 -16.56 16.11 12.28
CA SER A 55 -17.11 14.82 11.84
C SER A 55 -16.25 14.18 10.75
N ASN A 56 -15.86 14.95 9.72
CA ASN A 56 -14.99 14.46 8.65
C ASN A 56 -13.63 14.01 9.18
N VAL A 57 -13.05 14.77 10.11
CA VAL A 57 -11.79 14.37 10.75
C VAL A 57 -11.96 13.06 11.54
N SER A 58 -13.03 12.91 12.32
CA SER A 58 -13.28 11.68 13.07
C SER A 58 -13.44 10.45 12.17
N ILE A 59 -14.14 10.58 11.05
CA ILE A 59 -14.25 9.50 10.04
C ILE A 59 -12.87 9.17 9.49
N GLY A 60 -12.09 10.20 9.12
CA GLY A 60 -10.75 10.02 8.57
C GLY A 60 -9.80 9.30 9.55
N LEU A 61 -9.81 9.70 10.82
CA LEU A 61 -9.01 9.07 11.86
C LEU A 61 -9.41 7.62 12.09
N LYS A 62 -10.71 7.32 12.15
CA LYS A 62 -11.20 5.95 12.30
C LYS A 62 -10.75 5.06 11.14
N GLU A 63 -10.79 5.58 9.91
CA GLU A 63 -10.30 4.87 8.74
C GLU A 63 -8.79 4.62 8.83
N LEU A 64 -7.98 5.64 9.16
CA LEU A 64 -6.53 5.50 9.34
C LEU A 64 -6.16 4.51 10.44
N GLN A 65 -6.92 4.47 11.54
CA GLN A 65 -6.77 3.48 12.60
C GLN A 65 -7.10 2.07 12.10
N GLY A 66 -8.17 1.92 11.32
CA GLY A 66 -8.51 0.65 10.69
C GLY A 66 -7.45 0.15 9.71
N TRP A 67 -6.70 1.06 9.08
CA TRP A 67 -5.51 0.75 8.29
C TRP A 67 -4.23 0.56 9.13
N GLY A 68 -4.25 0.85 10.42
CA GLY A 68 -3.07 0.80 11.29
C GLY A 68 -2.01 1.87 11.01
N LEU A 69 -2.38 2.95 10.30
CA LEU A 69 -1.46 3.98 9.82
C LEU A 69 -1.17 5.09 10.83
N ILE A 70 -1.93 5.14 11.93
CA ILE A 70 -1.74 6.14 12.98
C ILE A 70 -1.75 5.49 14.35
N ARG A 71 -1.07 6.14 15.30
CA ARG A 71 -1.10 5.78 16.72
C ARG A 71 -1.95 6.78 17.47
N GLN A 72 -2.75 6.26 18.39
CA GLN A 72 -3.51 7.06 19.33
C GLN A 72 -2.80 7.08 20.68
N SER A 73 -2.68 8.27 21.27
CA SER A 73 -2.12 8.48 22.60
C SER A 73 -3.02 9.39 23.43
N ARG A 74 -2.80 9.40 24.75
CA ARG A 74 -3.47 10.31 25.69
C ARG A 74 -2.41 11.04 26.51
N ILE A 75 -2.66 12.32 26.76
CA ILE A 75 -1.80 13.15 27.61
C ILE A 75 -2.41 13.17 29.01
N PRO A 76 -1.65 12.87 30.09
CA PRO A 76 -2.17 12.93 31.46
C PRO A 76 -2.78 14.29 31.79
N GLY A 77 -3.97 14.29 32.38
CA GLY A 77 -4.72 15.51 32.72
C GLY A 77 -5.54 16.10 31.55
N ASP A 78 -5.34 15.62 30.32
CA ASP A 78 -6.17 15.96 29.18
C ASP A 78 -7.16 14.83 28.86
N ARG A 79 -8.40 15.19 28.55
CA ARG A 79 -9.46 14.23 28.16
C ARG A 79 -9.44 13.92 26.66
N ARG A 80 -8.71 14.70 25.86
CA ARG A 80 -8.63 14.55 24.41
C ARG A 80 -7.74 13.38 24.01
N GLU A 81 -8.05 12.85 22.83
CA GLU A 81 -7.23 11.84 22.16
C GLU A 81 -6.32 12.53 21.14
N TYR A 82 -5.06 12.11 21.14
CA TYR A 82 -4.02 12.65 20.29
C TYR A 82 -3.57 11.58 19.29
N PHE A 83 -3.26 12.02 18.08
CA PHE A 83 -2.96 11.15 16.95
C PHE A 83 -1.60 11.51 16.37
N SER A 84 -0.84 10.50 15.96
CA SER A 84 0.46 10.64 15.31
C SER A 84 0.61 9.62 14.19
N SER A 85 1.41 9.95 13.17
CA SER A 85 1.79 9.02 12.11
C SER A 85 2.76 7.94 12.62
N LEU A 86 2.98 6.92 11.79
CA LEU A 86 4.10 6.00 11.99
C LEU A 86 5.40 6.74 11.63
N GLY A 87 6.41 6.67 12.50
CA GLY A 87 7.62 7.49 12.34
C GLY A 87 8.51 7.11 11.15
N ASP A 88 8.45 5.87 10.67
CA ASP A 88 9.29 5.36 9.59
C ASP A 88 8.47 5.14 8.31
N VAL A 89 8.89 5.75 7.20
CA VAL A 89 8.27 5.60 5.86
C VAL A 89 8.23 4.15 5.42
N TRP A 90 9.24 3.36 5.82
CA TRP A 90 9.24 1.92 5.53
C TRP A 90 8.18 1.17 6.35
N GLN A 91 7.98 1.54 7.61
CA GLN A 91 6.87 1.03 8.42
C GLN A 91 5.52 1.34 7.77
N ILE A 92 5.34 2.56 7.24
CA ILE A 92 4.14 3.00 6.53
C ILE A 92 3.87 2.09 5.32
N PHE A 93 4.89 1.89 4.47
CA PHE A 93 4.78 1.04 3.30
C PHE A 93 4.37 -0.40 3.65
N ARG A 94 5.02 -1.00 4.66
CA ARG A 94 4.69 -2.36 5.11
C ARG A 94 3.25 -2.47 5.59
N VAL A 95 2.78 -1.50 6.38
CA VAL A 95 1.40 -1.49 6.89
C VAL A 95 0.40 -1.38 5.76
N VAL A 96 0.58 -0.42 4.83
CA VAL A 96 -0.32 -0.26 3.67
C VAL A 96 -0.39 -1.55 2.87
N ALA A 97 0.77 -2.13 2.56
CA ALA A 97 0.83 -3.26 1.66
C ALA A 97 0.33 -4.57 2.31
N ALA A 98 0.58 -4.76 3.61
CA ALA A 98 -0.02 -5.87 4.37
C ALA A 98 -1.55 -5.74 4.44
N GLU A 99 -2.07 -4.55 4.73
CA GLU A 99 -3.51 -4.33 4.77
C GLU A 99 -4.17 -4.48 3.40
N ARG A 100 -3.54 -4.01 2.32
CA ARG A 100 -4.05 -4.18 0.96
C ARG A 100 -4.12 -5.66 0.58
N ARG A 101 -3.07 -6.43 0.90
CA ARG A 101 -3.07 -7.88 0.73
C ARG A 101 -4.21 -8.55 1.50
N ARG A 102 -4.38 -8.19 2.78
CA ARG A 102 -5.42 -8.75 3.65
C ARG A 102 -6.84 -8.46 3.11
N ARG A 103 -7.08 -7.26 2.60
CA ARG A 103 -8.41 -6.81 2.13
C ARG A 103 -8.74 -7.27 0.72
N GLU A 104 -7.76 -7.33 -0.18
CA GLU A 104 -8.00 -7.54 -1.61
C GLU A 104 -7.49 -8.91 -2.08
N VAL A 105 -6.25 -9.28 -1.75
CA VAL A 105 -5.58 -10.45 -2.34
C VAL A 105 -6.03 -11.76 -1.67
N ALA A 106 -6.07 -11.78 -0.33
CA ALA A 106 -6.44 -12.98 0.41
C ALA A 106 -7.87 -13.48 0.09
N PRO A 107 -8.90 -12.61 0.01
CA PRO A 107 -10.24 -13.05 -0.39
C PRO A 107 -10.29 -13.59 -1.81
N THR A 108 -9.58 -12.98 -2.77
CA THR A 108 -9.52 -13.48 -4.15
C THR A 108 -8.89 -14.87 -4.22
N LEU A 109 -7.79 -15.11 -3.49
CA LEU A 109 -7.16 -16.43 -3.44
C LEU A 109 -8.10 -17.49 -2.85
N THR A 110 -8.88 -17.14 -1.83
CA THR A 110 -9.91 -18.04 -1.26
C THR A 110 -10.96 -18.41 -2.30
N VAL A 111 -11.54 -17.42 -2.98
CA VAL A 111 -12.56 -17.66 -4.02
C VAL A 111 -12.00 -18.51 -5.17
N LEU A 112 -10.80 -18.20 -5.66
CA LEU A 112 -10.18 -19.00 -6.72
C LEU A 112 -9.95 -20.45 -6.29
N ARG A 113 -9.51 -20.68 -5.05
CA ARG A 113 -9.35 -22.03 -4.51
C ARG A 113 -10.68 -22.78 -4.45
N GLU A 114 -11.75 -22.13 -3.97
CA GLU A 114 -13.09 -22.71 -3.93
C GLU A 114 -13.60 -23.06 -5.33
N SER A 115 -13.42 -22.16 -6.30
CA SER A 115 -13.78 -22.39 -7.71
C SER A 115 -13.04 -23.57 -8.34
N LEU A 116 -11.77 -23.78 -7.97
CA LEU A 116 -10.96 -24.90 -8.44
C LEU A 116 -11.31 -26.24 -7.79
N LEU A 117 -11.99 -26.23 -6.64
CA LEU A 117 -12.48 -27.43 -5.96
C LEU A 117 -13.91 -27.82 -6.38
N ALA A 118 -14.64 -26.90 -7.00
CA ALA A 118 -15.99 -27.17 -7.50
C ALA A 118 -15.96 -28.23 -8.62
N PRO A 119 -17.00 -29.08 -8.74
CA PRO A 119 -17.08 -30.04 -9.84
C PRO A 119 -17.28 -29.29 -11.17
N ALA A 120 -16.46 -29.61 -12.18
CA ALA A 120 -16.68 -29.18 -13.56
C ALA A 120 -17.66 -30.13 -14.25
N THR A 121 -18.91 -29.70 -14.39
CA THR A 121 -20.00 -30.53 -14.92
C THR A 121 -20.20 -30.36 -16.42
N GLU A 122 -19.90 -29.18 -16.96
CA GLU A 122 -20.02 -28.85 -18.37
C GLU A 122 -18.64 -28.70 -19.02
N PRO A 123 -18.48 -28.95 -20.33
CA PRO A 123 -17.20 -28.74 -21.04
C PRO A 123 -16.66 -27.30 -20.90
N VAL A 124 -17.54 -26.31 -20.77
CA VAL A 124 -17.15 -24.91 -20.54
C VAL A 124 -16.51 -24.70 -19.16
N ASP A 125 -16.90 -25.50 -18.16
CA ASP A 125 -16.37 -25.42 -16.80
C ASP A 125 -14.90 -25.85 -16.76
N GLN A 126 -14.53 -26.85 -17.56
CA GLN A 126 -13.14 -27.33 -17.65
C GLN A 126 -12.20 -26.22 -18.14
N TYR A 127 -12.58 -25.53 -19.21
CA TYR A 127 -11.82 -24.40 -19.72
C TYR A 127 -11.78 -23.24 -18.71
N ALA A 128 -12.92 -22.92 -18.08
CA ALA A 128 -12.98 -21.88 -17.07
C ALA A 128 -12.07 -22.18 -15.86
N GLN A 129 -12.06 -23.42 -15.37
CA GLN A 129 -11.19 -23.85 -14.28
C GLN A 129 -9.72 -23.78 -14.65
N GLU A 130 -9.34 -24.09 -15.90
CA GLU A 130 -7.96 -23.94 -16.34
C GLU A 130 -7.53 -22.45 -16.32
N ARG A 131 -8.37 -21.55 -16.82
CA ARG A 131 -8.11 -20.10 -16.75
C ARG A 131 -8.02 -19.59 -15.31
N MET A 132 -8.86 -20.12 -14.41
CA MET A 132 -8.82 -19.79 -12.99
C MET A 132 -7.56 -20.33 -12.31
N ARG A 133 -7.06 -21.51 -12.72
CA ARG A 133 -5.84 -22.11 -12.20
C ARG A 133 -4.62 -21.26 -12.53
N GLU A 134 -4.47 -20.85 -13.79
CA GLU A 134 -3.39 -19.96 -14.19
C GLU A 134 -3.38 -18.64 -13.39
N MET A 135 -4.58 -18.06 -13.18
CA MET A 135 -4.73 -16.86 -12.36
C MET A 135 -4.34 -17.11 -10.90
N TYR A 136 -4.82 -18.20 -10.31
CA TYR A 136 -4.50 -18.59 -8.94
C TYR A 136 -2.99 -18.74 -8.76
N GLU A 137 -2.33 -19.49 -9.65
CA GLU A 137 -0.89 -19.74 -9.58
C GLU A 137 -0.08 -18.45 -9.64
N LEU A 138 -0.44 -17.53 -10.55
CA LEU A 138 0.22 -16.24 -10.67
C LEU A 138 0.04 -15.38 -9.41
N VAL A 139 -1.20 -15.27 -8.92
CA VAL A 139 -1.53 -14.45 -7.75
C VAL A 139 -0.87 -15.04 -6.50
N ASP A 140 -0.89 -16.36 -6.32
CA ASP A 140 -0.28 -17.05 -5.18
C ASP A 140 1.24 -16.92 -5.18
N LEU A 141 1.88 -17.05 -6.34
CA LEU A 141 3.31 -16.81 -6.51
C LEU A 141 3.69 -15.37 -6.13
N ALA A 142 2.98 -14.38 -6.67
CA ALA A 142 3.22 -12.97 -6.38
C ALA A 142 2.99 -12.66 -4.89
N ASN A 143 1.95 -13.24 -4.30
CA ASN A 143 1.58 -13.09 -2.90
C ASN A 143 2.63 -13.69 -1.96
N THR A 144 3.16 -14.86 -2.29
CA THR A 144 4.22 -15.53 -1.51
C THR A 144 5.54 -14.77 -1.61
N TRP A 145 5.93 -14.36 -2.82
CA TRP A 145 7.13 -13.53 -3.00
C TRP A 145 7.02 -12.21 -2.23
N PHE A 146 5.85 -11.59 -2.25
CA PHE A 146 5.58 -10.37 -1.50
C PHE A 146 5.73 -10.57 0.03
N ASP A 147 5.30 -11.71 0.57
CA ASP A 147 5.51 -12.04 1.99
C ASP A 147 6.98 -12.13 2.36
N ASP A 148 7.77 -12.77 1.51
CA ASP A 148 9.20 -12.87 1.74
C ASP A 148 9.86 -11.49 1.70
N LEU A 149 9.42 -10.59 0.82
CA LEU A 149 9.89 -9.20 0.80
C LEU A 149 9.55 -8.44 2.09
N GLN A 150 8.37 -8.66 2.69
CA GLN A 150 7.99 -7.97 3.93
C GLN A 150 8.84 -8.38 5.14
N ARG A 151 9.43 -9.57 5.11
CA ARG A 151 10.34 -10.08 6.16
C ARG A 151 11.72 -9.44 6.11
N LEU A 152 12.06 -8.76 5.02
CA LEU A 152 13.36 -8.12 4.86
C LEU A 152 13.46 -6.83 5.66
N SER A 153 14.69 -6.50 6.08
CA SER A 153 14.99 -5.18 6.61
C SER A 153 14.86 -4.11 5.51
N PRO A 154 14.62 -2.83 5.86
CA PRO A 154 14.61 -1.74 4.90
C PRO A 154 15.86 -1.72 4.00
N GLU A 155 17.04 -2.01 4.59
CA GLU A 155 18.32 -2.02 3.88
C GLU A 155 18.39 -3.15 2.85
N SER A 156 18.00 -4.37 3.24
CA SER A 156 17.97 -5.52 2.34
C SER A 156 17.00 -5.30 1.18
N MET A 157 15.81 -4.75 1.44
CA MET A 157 14.86 -4.41 0.37
C MET A 157 15.43 -3.33 -0.57
N ALA A 158 16.02 -2.27 -0.02
CA ALA A 158 16.64 -1.23 -0.84
C ALA A 158 17.76 -1.80 -1.71
N GLN A 159 18.54 -2.75 -1.19
CA GLN A 159 19.57 -3.45 -1.95
C GLN A 159 18.96 -4.33 -3.06
N LEU A 160 17.89 -5.07 -2.78
CA LEU A 160 17.17 -5.86 -3.79
C LEU A 160 16.61 -4.99 -4.91
N MET A 161 15.96 -3.87 -4.59
CA MET A 161 15.46 -2.94 -5.61
C MET A 161 16.59 -2.38 -6.50
N LYS A 162 17.74 -2.05 -5.90
CA LYS A 162 18.94 -1.62 -6.64
C LYS A 162 19.53 -2.74 -7.49
N MET A 163 19.45 -3.99 -7.04
CA MET A 163 19.90 -5.17 -7.79
C MET A 163 18.97 -5.49 -8.96
N GLY A 164 17.66 -5.33 -8.82
CA GLY A 164 16.71 -5.51 -9.94
C GLY A 164 17.06 -4.63 -11.14
N ALA A 165 17.41 -3.35 -10.90
CA ALA A 165 17.90 -2.43 -11.93
C ALA A 165 19.22 -2.88 -12.59
N LYS A 166 20.03 -3.68 -11.88
CA LYS A 166 21.27 -4.27 -12.42
C LYS A 166 21.02 -5.59 -13.16
N VAL A 167 20.09 -6.43 -12.68
CA VAL A 167 19.69 -7.67 -13.35
C VAL A 167 19.09 -7.36 -14.71
N GLN A 168 18.23 -6.34 -14.83
CA GLN A 168 17.70 -5.90 -16.12
C GLN A 168 18.81 -5.40 -17.06
N LYS A 169 19.83 -4.69 -16.54
CA LYS A 169 21.01 -4.29 -17.33
C LYS A 169 21.86 -5.49 -17.78
N LEU A 170 22.02 -6.51 -16.93
CA LEU A 170 22.78 -7.72 -17.25
C LEU A 170 22.05 -8.60 -18.26
N LEU A 171 20.72 -8.74 -18.15
CA LEU A 171 19.90 -9.43 -19.14
C LEU A 171 19.96 -8.70 -20.50
N ASN A 172 19.77 -7.37 -20.50
CA ASN A 172 19.90 -6.57 -21.72
C ASN A 172 21.32 -6.59 -22.31
N ALA A 173 22.37 -6.67 -21.47
CA ALA A 173 23.75 -6.79 -21.93
C ALA A 173 24.05 -8.19 -22.49
N LYS A 174 23.48 -9.24 -21.88
CA LYS A 174 23.54 -10.61 -22.40
C LYS A 174 22.81 -10.72 -23.73
N ASP A 175 21.62 -10.13 -23.86
CA ASP A 175 20.88 -10.10 -25.13
C ASP A 175 21.63 -9.32 -26.21
N ARG A 176 22.38 -8.27 -25.86
CA ARG A 176 23.27 -7.57 -26.80
C ARG A 176 24.54 -8.34 -27.16
N LEU A 177 25.09 -9.13 -26.23
CA LEU A 177 26.31 -9.92 -26.44
C LEU A 177 26.05 -11.25 -27.16
N PHE A 178 24.85 -11.81 -27.02
CA PHE A 178 24.46 -13.11 -27.58
C PHE A 178 23.32 -13.03 -28.61
N GLY A 179 22.83 -11.82 -28.94
CA GLY A 179 21.69 -11.59 -29.83
C GLY A 179 22.03 -10.77 -31.08
N VAL A 180 23.02 -11.20 -31.87
CA VAL A 180 23.03 -11.02 -33.34
C VAL A 180 23.66 -12.29 -33.95
N SER A 181 22.89 -13.38 -33.99
CA SER A 181 23.11 -14.46 -34.94
C SER A 181 21.78 -15.17 -35.18
N ASN A 182 20.94 -14.54 -35.99
CA ASN A 182 20.03 -15.27 -36.87
C ASN A 182 19.94 -14.45 -38.17
N SER A 183 20.94 -14.67 -39.01
CA SER A 183 20.92 -14.37 -40.44
C SER A 183 20.87 -15.70 -41.18
N SER A 184 19.87 -15.83 -42.08
CA SER A 184 19.79 -16.75 -43.25
C SER A 184 19.88 -18.26 -42.94
N ASP A 185 18.96 -19.13 -43.39
CA ASP A 185 18.10 -19.17 -44.58
C ASP A 185 16.71 -19.75 -44.27
#